data_AF-A0A8T1T9Z4-F1
#
_entry.id   AF-A0A8T1T9Z4-F1
#
_cell.length_a   1.000
_cell.length_b   1.000
_cell.length_c   1.000
_cell.angle_alpha   90.00
_cell.angle_beta   90.00
_cell.angle_gamma   90.00
#
_symmetry.space_group_name_H-M   'P 1'
#
loop_
_entity.id
_entity.type
_entity.pdbx_description
1 polymer ?
#
loop_
_entity_poly.entity_id
_entity_poly.type
_entity_poly.pdbx_seq_one_letter_code
_entity_poly.pdbx_strand_id
1 'polypeptide(L)'
;RMAAPDPPFWPGRAAVPPARVAPPWAAEGPAASPRLSPAPPRRPPGYARLRGPGRRSTMSDIRHSLLRRDALSAAKEVLYHLDIYFSSQLQNAPLPIVDKGPIELLEEFIFQIPKERNSQPKRLNSLQELQLLEIMCSYFQEQTKDSVRQIIFSALFSPQGNKADDGRMVLLGKLVSMAVAVCRVPVLECAASWLQRTPAIYSVRLARALVDDYCCLVPGSIQTLKQIFSASPRFCCQFITSVTALYDLSSDDLIPPSDLLEMVVSWIFEDPRLILITFLNTPIAANLPIGFLELTPSLD
;
A
#
# COMPACT_ATOMS: atom_id res chain seq x y z
N ARG A 1 43.21 52.89 -16.19
CA ARG A 1 44.37 52.36 -15.43
C ARG A 1 43.83 51.13 -14.72
N MET A 2 44.07 49.93 -15.27
CA MET A 2 45.23 49.07 -14.95
C MET A 2 45.22 48.72 -13.44
N ALA A 3 44.75 47.55 -13.03
CA ALA A 3 45.22 46.16 -13.27
C ALA A 3 45.95 45.66 -12.01
N ALA A 4 45.58 44.48 -11.53
CA ALA A 4 46.07 43.93 -10.27
C ALA A 4 47.49 43.33 -10.39
N PRO A 5 48.28 43.30 -9.32
CA PRO A 5 49.57 42.60 -9.28
C PRO A 5 49.44 41.13 -8.83
N ASP A 6 50.26 40.26 -9.41
CA ASP A 6 50.33 38.82 -9.14
C ASP A 6 51.06 38.46 -7.82
N PRO A 7 50.78 37.28 -7.23
CA PRO A 7 51.66 36.63 -6.26
C PRO A 7 52.84 35.87 -6.91
N PRO A 8 53.97 35.64 -6.21
CA PRO A 8 55.25 35.20 -6.79
C PRO A 8 55.42 33.68 -7.02
N PHE A 9 56.58 33.30 -7.58
CA PHE A 9 56.76 32.14 -8.48
C PHE A 9 57.92 31.19 -8.07
N TRP A 10 57.62 29.93 -7.66
CA TRP A 10 58.43 28.66 -7.77
C TRP A 10 59.88 28.62 -7.15
N PRO A 11 60.66 27.48 -7.17
CA PRO A 11 60.45 26.05 -7.55
C PRO A 11 60.71 25.04 -6.37
N GLY A 12 60.82 23.70 -6.48
CA GLY A 12 60.46 22.72 -7.53
C GLY A 12 61.31 21.40 -7.56
N ARG A 13 60.64 20.22 -7.57
CA ARG A 13 61.09 18.80 -7.83
C ARG A 13 62.09 18.06 -6.89
N ALA A 14 61.67 16.86 -6.44
CA ALA A 14 62.34 15.57 -6.70
C ALA A 14 61.37 14.38 -6.48
N ALA A 15 61.56 13.26 -7.18
CA ALA A 15 60.73 12.04 -7.08
C ALA A 15 61.61 10.77 -7.19
N VAL A 16 61.19 9.64 -6.59
CA VAL A 16 61.77 8.28 -6.76
C VAL A 16 60.75 7.22 -6.22
N PRO A 17 60.76 5.94 -6.67
CA PRO A 17 59.51 5.22 -7.02
C PRO A 17 59.19 3.98 -6.10
N PRO A 18 58.20 3.10 -6.42
CA PRO A 18 57.61 2.16 -5.45
C PRO A 18 58.19 0.73 -5.50
N ALA A 19 57.94 -0.05 -4.44
CA ALA A 19 58.21 -1.49 -4.39
C ALA A 19 56.92 -2.33 -4.45
N ARG A 20 56.85 -3.27 -5.40
CA ARG A 20 55.90 -4.40 -5.42
C ARG A 20 56.54 -5.62 -4.76
N VAL A 21 55.72 -6.56 -4.26
CA VAL A 21 55.66 -8.00 -4.64
C VAL A 21 54.93 -8.79 -3.55
N ALA A 22 54.17 -9.81 -3.97
CA ALA A 22 53.31 -10.66 -3.14
C ALA A 22 54.02 -11.99 -2.72
N PRO A 23 53.42 -12.89 -1.91
CA PRO A 23 54.11 -13.94 -1.16
C PRO A 23 54.44 -15.19 -2.01
N PRO A 24 55.11 -16.20 -1.43
CA PRO A 24 54.36 -17.46 -1.19
C PRO A 24 54.78 -18.34 0.02
N TRP A 25 53.84 -19.22 0.40
CA TRP A 25 53.91 -20.61 0.96
C TRP A 25 54.51 -20.96 2.34
N ALA A 26 53.93 -22.05 2.92
CA ALA A 26 54.13 -22.70 4.23
C ALA A 26 53.69 -21.88 5.48
N ALA A 27 52.94 -22.42 6.46
CA ALA A 27 52.70 -23.83 6.83
C ALA A 27 51.23 -24.17 7.16
N GLU A 28 51.02 -25.47 7.41
CA GLU A 28 49.80 -26.29 7.42
C GLU A 28 48.76 -26.00 8.53
N GLY A 29 47.56 -26.60 8.40
CA GLY A 29 46.37 -26.36 9.24
C GLY A 29 46.29 -27.16 10.57
N PRO A 30 45.09 -27.58 11.06
CA PRO A 30 44.02 -28.18 10.24
C PRO A 30 42.55 -27.79 10.59
N ALA A 31 41.63 -28.43 9.85
CA ALA A 31 40.21 -28.72 10.19
C ALA A 31 39.17 -27.57 10.20
N ALA A 32 38.57 -27.33 9.03
CA ALA A 32 37.31 -26.59 8.91
C ALA A 32 36.10 -27.47 9.30
N SER A 33 35.15 -26.89 10.05
CA SER A 33 33.79 -27.43 10.20
C SER A 33 32.80 -26.64 9.34
N PRO A 34 31.91 -27.28 8.56
CA PRO A 34 31.00 -26.56 7.67
C PRO A 34 29.87 -25.88 8.46
N ARG A 35 29.71 -24.56 8.28
CA ARG A 35 28.57 -23.82 8.80
C ARG A 35 27.31 -24.23 8.05
N LEU A 36 26.37 -24.87 8.74
CA LEU A 36 25.03 -25.14 8.24
C LEU A 36 24.28 -23.82 8.00
N SER A 37 23.78 -23.63 6.78
CA SER A 37 22.85 -22.53 6.45
C SER A 37 21.57 -22.65 7.28
N PRO A 38 21.01 -21.54 7.80
CA PRO A 38 19.74 -21.58 8.51
C PRO A 38 18.60 -21.99 7.56
N ALA A 39 17.84 -23.01 7.94
CA ALA A 39 16.68 -23.46 7.19
C ALA A 39 15.57 -22.39 7.18
N PRO A 40 14.74 -22.30 6.11
CA PRO A 40 13.62 -21.38 6.07
C PRO A 40 12.59 -21.71 7.18
N PRO A 41 11.82 -20.71 7.67
CA PRO A 41 10.91 -20.90 8.79
C PRO A 41 9.85 -21.98 8.48
N ARG A 42 9.66 -22.89 9.43
CA ARG A 42 8.66 -23.95 9.33
C ARG A 42 7.25 -23.35 9.34
N ARG A 43 6.46 -23.65 8.31
CA ARG A 43 5.02 -23.33 8.29
C ARG A 43 4.30 -23.99 9.47
N PRO A 44 3.27 -23.35 10.05
CA PRO A 44 2.50 -23.93 11.15
C PRO A 44 1.83 -25.26 10.74
N PRO A 45 1.71 -26.22 11.68
CA PRO A 45 1.06 -27.50 11.41
C PRO A 45 -0.45 -27.30 11.20
N GLY A 46 -0.88 -27.48 9.96
CA GLY A 46 -2.27 -27.27 9.52
C GLY A 46 -2.39 -27.22 7.99
N TYR A 47 -1.37 -26.69 7.31
CA TYR A 47 -1.30 -26.67 5.83
C TYR A 47 -0.71 -27.98 5.25
N ALA A 48 -1.42 -29.09 5.42
CA ALA A 48 -1.07 -30.38 4.83
C ALA A 48 -2.21 -30.94 3.95
N ARG A 49 -1.88 -31.21 2.68
CA ARG A 49 -2.69 -31.89 1.65
C ARG A 49 -3.94 -31.16 1.11
N LEU A 50 -3.69 -30.25 0.14
CA LEU A 50 -4.48 -30.21 -1.12
C LEU A 50 -3.55 -29.99 -2.33
N ARG A 51 -2.70 -30.98 -2.63
CA ARG A 51 -2.06 -31.14 -3.95
C ARG A 51 -2.67 -32.35 -4.66
N GLY A 52 -3.84 -32.13 -5.27
CA GLY A 52 -4.38 -32.96 -6.33
C GLY A 52 -4.39 -32.16 -7.64
N PRO A 53 -4.42 -32.82 -8.82
CA PRO A 53 -4.42 -32.11 -10.09
C PRO A 53 -5.76 -31.39 -10.35
N GLY A 54 -5.69 -30.06 -10.49
CA GLY A 54 -6.42 -29.37 -11.56
C GLY A 54 -7.94 -29.15 -11.44
N ARG A 55 -8.62 -29.44 -10.33
CA ARG A 55 -9.98 -28.87 -10.13
C ARG A 55 -9.87 -27.40 -9.71
N ARG A 56 -10.00 -26.48 -10.67
CA ARG A 56 -10.43 -25.10 -10.37
C ARG A 56 -11.80 -25.21 -9.70
N SER A 57 -11.85 -24.98 -8.38
CA SER A 57 -13.13 -24.88 -7.68
C SER A 57 -13.88 -23.69 -8.25
N THR A 58 -15.15 -23.88 -8.58
CA THR A 58 -15.99 -22.77 -9.04
C THR A 58 -16.21 -21.79 -7.90
N MET A 59 -16.55 -20.53 -8.20
CA MET A 59 -16.87 -19.54 -7.17
C MET A 59 -18.03 -20.02 -6.27
N SER A 60 -18.95 -20.83 -6.81
CA SER A 60 -20.01 -21.51 -6.08
C SER A 60 -19.48 -22.56 -5.09
N ASP A 61 -18.50 -23.39 -5.48
CA ASP A 61 -17.87 -24.37 -4.58
C ASP A 61 -17.17 -23.68 -3.42
N ILE A 62 -16.45 -22.57 -3.71
CA ILE A 62 -15.81 -21.72 -2.70
C ILE A 62 -16.87 -21.19 -1.73
N ARG A 63 -17.93 -20.55 -2.24
CA ARG A 63 -19.07 -20.05 -1.44
C ARG A 63 -19.63 -21.12 -0.50
N HIS A 64 -19.94 -22.31 -1.01
CA HIS A 64 -20.47 -23.43 -0.21
C HIS A 64 -19.49 -23.94 0.86
N SER A 65 -18.19 -23.82 0.64
CA SER A 65 -17.18 -24.15 1.66
C SER A 65 -17.11 -23.11 2.78
N LEU A 66 -17.30 -21.82 2.45
CA LEU A 66 -17.20 -20.69 3.37
C LEU A 66 -18.44 -20.53 4.25
N LEU A 67 -19.65 -20.82 3.73
CA LEU A 67 -20.92 -20.76 4.49
C LEU A 67 -20.96 -21.63 5.76
N ARG A 68 -20.05 -22.60 5.91
CA ARG A 68 -19.95 -23.50 7.07
C ARG A 68 -18.96 -23.04 8.14
N ARG A 69 -18.33 -21.87 7.98
CA ARG A 69 -17.31 -21.31 8.88
C ARG A 69 -17.85 -20.12 9.68
N ASP A 70 -17.16 -19.76 10.75
CA ASP A 70 -17.35 -18.46 11.38
C ASP A 70 -16.88 -17.32 10.45
N ALA A 71 -17.32 -16.09 10.73
CA ALA A 71 -17.09 -14.95 9.83
C ALA A 71 -15.60 -14.62 9.62
N LEU A 72 -14.75 -14.77 10.65
CA LEU A 72 -13.33 -14.42 10.55
C LEU A 72 -12.52 -15.51 9.84
N SER A 73 -12.84 -16.78 10.10
CA SER A 73 -12.31 -17.90 9.31
C SER A 73 -12.75 -17.83 7.84
N ALA A 74 -14.00 -17.45 7.58
CA ALA A 74 -14.50 -17.25 6.22
C ALA A 74 -13.78 -16.08 5.51
N ALA A 75 -13.58 -14.96 6.21
CA ALA A 75 -12.83 -13.81 5.70
C ALA A 75 -11.37 -14.15 5.37
N LYS A 76 -10.69 -14.92 6.22
CA LYS A 76 -9.32 -15.39 5.96
C LYS A 76 -9.24 -16.32 4.75
N GLU A 77 -10.20 -17.23 4.61
CA GLU A 77 -10.21 -18.24 3.54
C GLU A 77 -10.68 -17.67 2.20
N VAL A 78 -11.57 -16.68 2.17
CA VAL A 78 -11.91 -15.99 0.91
C VAL A 78 -10.70 -15.23 0.35
N LEU A 79 -9.92 -14.55 1.20
CA LEU A 79 -8.66 -13.91 0.78
C LEU A 79 -7.64 -14.94 0.27
N TYR A 80 -7.54 -16.12 0.90
CA TYR A 80 -6.68 -17.22 0.45
C TYR A 80 -7.11 -17.80 -0.91
N HIS A 81 -8.41 -18.04 -1.11
CA HIS A 81 -8.93 -18.51 -2.38
C HIS A 81 -8.78 -17.47 -3.51
N LEU A 82 -8.95 -16.19 -3.20
CA LEU A 82 -8.73 -15.09 -4.14
C LEU A 82 -7.25 -14.89 -4.48
N ASP A 83 -6.32 -15.06 -3.53
CA ASP A 83 -4.88 -15.10 -3.83
C ASP A 83 -4.57 -16.18 -4.87
N ILE A 84 -5.03 -17.41 -4.67
CA ILE A 84 -4.83 -18.50 -5.62
C ILE A 84 -5.44 -18.17 -6.99
N TYR A 85 -6.67 -17.65 -7.00
CA TYR A 85 -7.38 -17.27 -8.22
C TYR A 85 -6.62 -16.20 -9.02
N PHE A 86 -6.29 -15.07 -8.40
CA PHE A 86 -5.62 -13.95 -9.06
C PHE A 86 -4.14 -14.25 -9.37
N SER A 87 -3.45 -15.00 -8.51
CA SER A 87 -2.12 -15.57 -8.80
C SER A 87 -2.15 -16.44 -10.06
N SER A 88 -3.22 -17.19 -10.30
CA SER A 88 -3.37 -18.02 -11.49
C SER A 88 -3.80 -17.19 -12.71
N GLN A 89 -4.73 -16.25 -12.57
CA GLN A 89 -5.13 -15.33 -13.65
C GLN A 89 -3.91 -14.60 -14.23
N LEU A 90 -3.10 -13.95 -13.39
CA LEU A 90 -1.90 -13.19 -13.80
C LEU A 90 -0.78 -14.04 -14.41
N GLN A 91 -0.80 -15.36 -14.23
CA GLN A 91 0.11 -16.29 -14.91
C GLN A 91 -0.38 -16.69 -16.31
N ASN A 92 -1.69 -16.58 -16.57
CA ASN A 92 -2.32 -17.03 -17.82
C ASN A 92 -2.73 -15.87 -18.75
N ALA A 93 -2.91 -14.65 -18.22
CA ALA A 93 -3.28 -13.46 -18.98
C ALA A 93 -2.54 -12.21 -18.46
N PRO A 94 -2.01 -11.32 -19.34
CA PRO A 94 -1.30 -10.11 -18.92
C PRO A 94 -2.21 -9.02 -18.33
N LEU A 95 -3.48 -8.98 -18.76
CA LEU A 95 -4.48 -8.02 -18.31
C LEU A 95 -5.46 -8.72 -17.36
N PRO A 96 -5.40 -8.46 -16.05
CA PRO A 96 -6.36 -9.03 -15.13
C PRO A 96 -7.74 -8.36 -15.28
N ILE A 97 -8.74 -9.15 -15.60
CA ILE A 97 -10.15 -8.75 -15.46
C ILE A 97 -10.63 -9.26 -14.10
N VAL A 98 -11.17 -8.36 -13.27
CA VAL A 98 -11.84 -8.74 -12.03
C VAL A 98 -13.30 -9.05 -12.36
N ASP A 99 -13.62 -10.33 -12.50
CA ASP A 99 -14.99 -10.80 -12.72
C ASP A 99 -15.89 -10.49 -11.51
N LYS A 100 -17.21 -10.51 -11.73
CA LYS A 100 -18.20 -10.29 -10.66
C LYS A 100 -18.13 -11.34 -9.53
N GLY A 101 -17.73 -12.58 -9.83
CA GLY A 101 -17.67 -13.68 -8.86
C GLY A 101 -16.79 -13.37 -7.63
N PRO A 102 -15.51 -12.98 -7.81
CA PRO A 102 -14.66 -12.45 -6.74
C PRO A 102 -15.30 -11.33 -5.92
N ILE A 103 -15.96 -10.35 -6.55
CA ILE A 103 -16.59 -9.21 -5.86
C ILE A 103 -17.75 -9.71 -4.98
N GLU A 104 -18.61 -10.59 -5.49
CA GLU A 104 -19.73 -11.17 -4.74
C GLU A 104 -19.27 -11.94 -3.49
N LEU A 105 -18.15 -12.68 -3.58
CA LEU A 105 -17.56 -13.36 -2.42
C LEU A 105 -17.02 -12.37 -1.38
N LEU A 106 -16.45 -11.24 -1.81
CA LEU A 106 -15.99 -10.19 -0.90
C LEU A 106 -17.16 -9.47 -0.23
N GLU A 107 -18.22 -9.15 -0.98
CA GLU A 107 -19.47 -8.60 -0.44
C GLU A 107 -20.06 -9.49 0.66
N GLU A 108 -20.17 -10.79 0.41
CA GLU A 108 -20.77 -11.75 1.35
C GLU A 108 -19.88 -12.03 2.58
N PHE A 109 -18.58 -12.26 2.40
CA PHE A 109 -17.71 -12.76 3.48
C PHE A 109 -16.79 -11.73 4.14
N ILE A 110 -16.49 -10.60 3.50
CA ILE A 110 -15.75 -9.47 4.12
C ILE A 110 -16.74 -8.41 4.61
N PHE A 111 -17.60 -7.91 3.70
CA PHE A 111 -18.50 -6.79 4.00
C PHE A 111 -19.81 -7.22 4.68
N GLN A 112 -20.04 -8.54 4.87
CA GLN A 112 -21.22 -9.12 5.52
C GLN A 112 -22.56 -8.73 4.87
N ILE A 113 -22.54 -8.52 3.54
CA ILE A 113 -23.69 -8.11 2.73
C ILE A 113 -24.35 -9.38 2.17
N PRO A 114 -25.53 -9.78 2.66
CA PRO A 114 -26.09 -11.07 2.29
C PRO A 114 -26.62 -11.06 0.86
N LYS A 115 -26.31 -12.13 0.10
CA LYS A 115 -26.78 -12.30 -1.28
C LYS A 115 -28.30 -12.58 -1.35
N GLU A 116 -28.90 -13.07 -0.27
CA GLU A 116 -30.32 -13.41 -0.19
C GLU A 116 -31.13 -12.30 0.50
N ARG A 117 -32.13 -11.77 -0.23
CA ARG A 117 -32.96 -10.61 0.13
C ARG A 117 -33.66 -10.67 1.50
N ASN A 118 -33.76 -11.86 2.10
CA ASN A 118 -34.44 -12.11 3.38
C ASN A 118 -33.46 -12.40 4.54
N SER A 119 -32.15 -12.45 4.29
CA SER A 119 -31.15 -12.63 5.35
C SER A 119 -30.66 -11.29 5.88
N GLN A 120 -30.61 -11.14 7.21
CA GLN A 120 -30.14 -9.92 7.86
C GLN A 120 -28.61 -9.84 7.82
N PRO A 121 -28.00 -8.67 7.53
CA PRO A 121 -26.56 -8.48 7.59
C PRO A 121 -26.02 -8.82 8.99
N LYS A 122 -25.12 -9.79 9.07
CA LYS A 122 -24.44 -10.14 10.33
C LYS A 122 -23.34 -9.10 10.59
N ARG A 123 -23.70 -8.00 11.25
CA ARG A 123 -22.72 -7.00 11.69
C ARG A 123 -21.69 -7.66 12.63
N LEU A 124 -20.42 -7.48 12.31
CA LEU A 124 -19.32 -7.80 13.22
C LEU A 124 -19.38 -6.87 14.43
N ASN A 125 -19.01 -7.36 15.61
CA ASN A 125 -18.76 -6.51 16.76
C ASN A 125 -17.38 -5.83 16.65
N SER A 126 -17.10 -4.82 17.48
CA SER A 126 -15.86 -4.03 17.40
C SER A 126 -14.57 -4.86 17.54
N LEU A 127 -14.59 -5.94 18.33
CA LEU A 127 -13.44 -6.85 18.46
C LEU A 127 -13.25 -7.67 17.18
N GLN A 128 -14.34 -8.20 16.62
CA GLN A 128 -14.31 -8.94 15.34
C GLN A 128 -13.90 -8.03 14.17
N GLU A 129 -14.32 -6.77 14.17
CA GLU A 129 -13.89 -5.80 13.15
C GLU A 129 -12.39 -5.53 13.26
N LEU A 130 -11.86 -5.32 14.47
CA LEU A 130 -10.41 -5.18 14.69
C LEU A 130 -9.64 -6.44 14.24
N GLN A 131 -10.15 -7.63 14.55
CA GLN A 131 -9.56 -8.90 14.10
C GLN A 131 -9.62 -9.07 12.57
N LEU A 132 -10.68 -8.59 11.91
CA LEU A 132 -10.76 -8.56 10.45
C LEU A 132 -9.68 -7.64 9.86
N LEU A 133 -9.50 -6.45 10.42
CA LEU A 133 -8.44 -5.53 10.01
C LEU A 133 -7.04 -6.15 10.19
N GLU A 134 -6.80 -6.84 11.31
CA GLU A 134 -5.56 -7.58 11.56
C GLU A 134 -5.32 -8.69 10.53
N ILE A 135 -6.36 -9.47 10.18
CA ILE A 135 -6.31 -10.49 9.12
C ILE A 135 -5.97 -9.84 7.77
N MET A 136 -6.57 -8.71 7.42
CA MET A 136 -6.33 -8.00 6.16
C MET A 136 -4.91 -7.42 6.11
N CYS A 137 -4.44 -6.74 7.16
CA CYS A 137 -3.07 -6.25 7.24
C CYS A 137 -2.04 -7.39 7.18
N SER A 138 -2.28 -8.50 7.86
CA SER A 138 -1.41 -9.68 7.82
C SER A 138 -1.38 -10.29 6.42
N TYR A 139 -2.54 -10.44 5.77
CA TYR A 139 -2.64 -10.91 4.39
C TYR A 139 -1.81 -10.04 3.42
N PHE A 140 -1.99 -8.72 3.47
CA PHE A 140 -1.27 -7.80 2.58
C PHE A 140 0.24 -7.77 2.87
N GLN A 141 0.65 -7.97 4.13
CA GLN A 141 2.05 -8.09 4.55
C GLN A 141 2.71 -9.39 4.07
N GLU A 142 1.98 -10.51 4.08
CA GLU A 142 2.47 -11.84 3.68
C GLU A 142 2.47 -12.04 2.15
N GLN A 143 1.61 -11.34 1.42
CA GLN A 143 1.57 -11.38 -0.04
C GLN A 143 2.87 -10.86 -0.66
N THR A 144 3.62 -11.73 -1.35
CA THR A 144 4.91 -11.37 -1.96
C THR A 144 4.82 -10.86 -3.40
N LYS A 145 3.68 -11.04 -4.08
CA LYS A 145 3.46 -10.53 -5.44
C LYS A 145 2.69 -9.21 -5.39
N ASP A 146 3.35 -8.10 -5.66
CA ASP A 146 2.72 -6.77 -5.63
C ASP A 146 1.51 -6.67 -6.57
N SER A 147 1.54 -7.30 -7.75
CA SER A 147 0.40 -7.34 -8.68
C SER A 147 -0.82 -8.06 -8.10
N VAL A 148 -0.63 -9.15 -7.34
CA VAL A 148 -1.72 -9.85 -6.62
C VAL A 148 -2.21 -9.03 -5.42
N ARG A 149 -1.31 -8.28 -4.77
CA ARG A 149 -1.66 -7.35 -3.69
C ARG A 149 -2.60 -6.24 -4.20
N GLN A 150 -2.19 -5.57 -5.29
CA GLN A 150 -2.92 -4.45 -5.89
C GLN A 150 -4.29 -4.85 -6.45
N ILE A 151 -4.40 -6.00 -7.12
CA ILE A 151 -5.69 -6.47 -7.66
C ILE A 151 -6.67 -6.86 -6.57
N ILE A 152 -6.23 -7.48 -5.47
CA ILE A 152 -7.11 -7.83 -4.35
C ILE A 152 -7.54 -6.58 -3.59
N PHE A 153 -6.64 -5.61 -3.40
CA PHE A 153 -7.02 -4.31 -2.84
C PHE A 153 -8.06 -3.58 -3.72
N SER A 154 -7.89 -3.63 -5.05
CA SER A 154 -8.86 -3.08 -6.01
C SER A 154 -10.20 -3.83 -5.96
N ALA A 155 -10.19 -5.16 -5.91
CA ALA A 155 -11.41 -5.97 -5.78
C ALA A 155 -12.17 -5.73 -4.47
N LEU A 156 -11.46 -5.40 -3.38
CA LEU A 156 -12.06 -5.02 -2.10
C LEU A 156 -12.70 -3.62 -2.15
N PHE A 157 -11.97 -2.63 -2.68
CA PHE A 157 -12.24 -1.22 -2.39
C PHE A 157 -12.53 -0.33 -3.60
N SER A 158 -12.34 -0.77 -4.84
CA SER A 158 -12.76 0.02 -6.01
C SER A 158 -14.30 0.16 -6.00
N PRO A 159 -14.84 1.38 -6.20
CA PRO A 159 -16.28 1.61 -6.22
C PRO A 159 -16.99 0.73 -7.25
N GLN A 160 -18.12 0.12 -6.85
CA GLN A 160 -18.94 -0.74 -7.71
C GLN A 160 -20.22 -0.03 -8.21
N GLY A 161 -20.48 1.20 -7.77
CA GLY A 161 -21.70 1.94 -8.08
C GLY A 161 -22.93 1.36 -7.36
N ASN A 162 -22.73 0.71 -6.21
CA ASN A 162 -23.78 -0.02 -5.50
C ASN A 162 -23.83 0.35 -4.00
N LYS A 163 -24.89 -0.09 -3.30
CA LYS A 163 -25.11 0.25 -1.88
C LYS A 163 -24.05 -0.30 -0.92
N ALA A 164 -23.15 -1.16 -1.37
CA ALA A 164 -22.04 -1.67 -0.58
C ALA A 164 -20.86 -0.68 -0.51
N ASP A 165 -20.78 0.30 -1.41
CA ASP A 165 -19.64 1.22 -1.49
C ASP A 165 -19.43 2.05 -0.21
N ASP A 166 -20.48 2.40 0.53
CA ASP A 166 -20.32 3.07 1.82
C ASP A 166 -19.69 2.15 2.88
N GLY A 167 -20.05 0.86 2.89
CA GLY A 167 -19.41 -0.15 3.73
C GLY A 167 -17.95 -0.38 3.35
N ARG A 168 -17.64 -0.41 2.05
CA ARG A 168 -16.26 -0.45 1.52
C ARG A 168 -15.44 0.74 2.01
N MET A 169 -15.97 1.94 1.88
CA MET A 169 -15.28 3.17 2.28
C MET A 169 -15.02 3.25 3.79
N VAL A 170 -15.97 2.82 4.63
CA VAL A 170 -15.77 2.74 6.09
C VAL A 170 -14.68 1.72 6.44
N LEU A 171 -14.70 0.52 5.84
CA LEU A 171 -13.67 -0.48 6.10
C LEU A 171 -12.29 -0.04 5.57
N LEU A 172 -12.25 0.62 4.41
CA LEU A 172 -11.03 1.19 3.83
C LEU A 172 -10.40 2.24 4.75
N GLY A 173 -11.20 3.18 5.27
CA GLY A 173 -10.74 4.19 6.23
C GLY A 173 -10.10 3.54 7.46
N LYS A 174 -10.80 2.58 8.08
CA LYS A 174 -10.29 1.83 9.25
C LYS A 174 -9.03 1.03 8.94
N LEU A 175 -8.96 0.40 7.77
CA LEU A 175 -7.79 -0.38 7.35
C LEU A 175 -6.57 0.50 7.11
N VAL A 176 -6.73 1.64 6.44
CA VAL A 176 -5.62 2.56 6.16
C VAL A 176 -5.19 3.28 7.43
N SER A 177 -6.14 3.66 8.29
CA SER A 177 -5.86 4.20 9.62
C SER A 177 -5.07 3.20 10.47
N MET A 178 -5.52 1.95 10.60
CA MET A 178 -4.73 0.92 11.29
C MET A 178 -3.37 0.67 10.63
N ALA A 179 -3.29 0.69 9.29
CA ALA A 179 -2.02 0.53 8.56
C ALA A 179 -1.04 1.69 8.80
N VAL A 180 -1.50 2.92 9.03
CA VAL A 180 -0.68 4.03 9.53
C VAL A 180 -0.23 3.72 10.95
N ALA A 181 -1.17 3.40 11.87
CA ALA A 181 -0.88 3.15 13.28
C ALA A 181 0.18 2.05 13.52
N VAL A 182 0.16 0.98 12.72
CA VAL A 182 1.12 -0.15 12.82
C VAL A 182 2.08 -0.25 11.62
N CYS A 183 2.30 0.86 10.90
CA CYS A 183 3.27 1.01 9.81
C CYS A 183 3.30 -0.15 8.77
N ARG A 184 2.12 -0.52 8.26
CA ARG A 184 1.96 -1.61 7.28
C ARG A 184 2.15 -1.08 5.85
N VAL A 185 3.40 -0.79 5.49
CA VAL A 185 3.81 -0.28 4.16
C VAL A 185 3.12 -1.00 2.99
N PRO A 186 2.98 -2.35 2.96
CA PRO A 186 2.28 -3.05 1.87
C PRO A 186 0.82 -2.62 1.65
N VAL A 187 0.12 -2.20 2.72
CA VAL A 187 -1.26 -1.66 2.65
C VAL A 187 -1.24 -0.21 2.18
N LEU A 188 -0.27 0.59 2.65
CA LEU A 188 -0.12 2.00 2.30
C LEU A 188 0.24 2.19 0.82
N GLU A 189 1.11 1.36 0.24
CA GLU A 189 1.42 1.37 -1.20
C GLU A 189 0.21 0.93 -2.07
N CYS A 190 -0.68 0.08 -1.53
CA CYS A 190 -1.94 -0.25 -2.17
C CYS A 190 -2.95 0.90 -2.07
N ALA A 191 -3.09 1.53 -0.90
CA ALA A 191 -3.93 2.71 -0.71
C ALA A 191 -3.48 3.89 -1.59
N ALA A 192 -2.17 4.11 -1.74
CA ALA A 192 -1.61 5.09 -2.68
C ALA A 192 -2.03 4.78 -4.13
N SER A 193 -1.83 3.53 -4.56
CA SER A 193 -2.26 3.05 -5.89
C SER A 193 -3.77 3.14 -6.13
N TRP A 194 -4.58 3.05 -5.08
CA TRP A 194 -6.03 3.18 -5.15
C TRP A 194 -6.44 4.66 -5.22
N LEU A 195 -5.89 5.53 -4.35
CA LEU A 195 -6.14 6.98 -4.34
C LEU A 195 -5.82 7.62 -5.70
N GLN A 196 -4.72 7.21 -6.32
CA GLN A 196 -4.28 7.71 -7.63
C GLN A 196 -5.22 7.30 -8.78
N ARG A 197 -6.00 6.21 -8.64
CA ARG A 197 -6.83 5.62 -9.71
C ARG A 197 -8.33 5.77 -9.48
N THR A 198 -8.75 6.39 -8.38
CA THR A 198 -10.15 6.47 -7.96
C THR A 198 -10.66 7.91 -8.09
N PRO A 199 -11.93 8.14 -8.49
CA PRO A 199 -12.48 9.49 -8.58
C PRO A 199 -12.36 10.29 -7.28
N ALA A 200 -12.10 11.60 -7.42
CA ALA A 200 -11.73 12.50 -6.33
C ALA A 200 -12.65 12.40 -5.10
N ILE A 201 -13.96 12.25 -5.30
CA ILE A 201 -14.96 12.14 -4.22
C ILE A 201 -14.67 11.00 -3.22
N TYR A 202 -14.13 9.87 -3.67
CA TYR A 202 -13.78 8.75 -2.79
C TYR A 202 -12.42 8.97 -2.12
N SER A 203 -11.46 9.56 -2.84
CA SER A 203 -10.14 9.94 -2.30
C SER A 203 -10.27 10.98 -1.18
N VAL A 204 -11.12 11.99 -1.37
CA VAL A 204 -11.50 13.00 -0.35
C VAL A 204 -12.18 12.35 0.86
N ARG A 205 -13.05 11.36 0.67
CA ARG A 205 -13.66 10.60 1.79
C ARG A 205 -12.62 9.84 2.62
N LEU A 206 -11.65 9.19 1.99
CA LEU A 206 -10.56 8.52 2.70
C LEU A 206 -9.65 9.53 3.41
N ALA A 207 -9.30 10.64 2.75
CA ALA A 207 -8.49 11.70 3.35
C ALA A 207 -9.17 12.29 4.59
N ARG A 208 -10.47 12.59 4.52
CA ARG A 208 -11.26 13.09 5.66
C ARG A 208 -11.21 12.14 6.85
N ALA A 209 -11.47 10.84 6.65
CA ALA A 209 -11.42 9.86 7.73
C ALA A 209 -10.05 9.81 8.45
N LEU A 210 -8.95 9.95 7.70
CA LEU A 210 -7.61 9.98 8.29
C LEU A 210 -7.29 11.32 8.97
N VAL A 211 -7.79 12.45 8.45
CA VAL A 211 -7.67 13.75 9.14
C VAL A 211 -8.47 13.74 10.44
N ASP A 212 -9.67 13.18 10.44
CA ASP A 212 -10.48 13.01 11.64
C ASP A 212 -9.71 12.16 12.69
N ASP A 213 -9.21 10.99 12.31
CA ASP A 213 -8.43 10.09 13.19
C ASP A 213 -7.12 10.72 13.73
N TYR A 214 -6.34 11.35 12.86
CA TYR A 214 -4.95 11.75 13.17
C TYR A 214 -4.74 13.22 13.52
N CYS A 215 -5.68 14.10 13.16
CA CYS A 215 -5.56 15.55 13.38
C CYS A 215 -6.65 16.09 14.31
N CYS A 216 -7.77 15.37 14.51
CA CYS A 216 -8.91 15.88 15.28
C CYS A 216 -9.29 15.03 16.51
N LEU A 217 -9.27 13.70 16.41
CA LEU A 217 -9.79 12.82 17.47
C LEU A 217 -8.80 12.56 18.62
N VAL A 218 -7.51 12.41 18.34
CA VAL A 218 -6.50 12.00 19.34
C VAL A 218 -5.33 12.98 19.37
N PRO A 219 -5.14 13.77 20.45
CA PRO A 219 -4.01 14.69 20.56
C PRO A 219 -2.66 14.00 20.38
N GLY A 220 -1.81 14.55 19.52
CA GLY A 220 -0.46 14.04 19.24
C GLY A 220 -0.40 12.82 18.32
N SER A 221 -1.52 12.22 17.91
CA SER A 221 -1.51 11.08 16.98
C SER A 221 -0.94 11.44 15.61
N ILE A 222 -1.00 12.71 15.21
CA ILE A 222 -0.35 13.22 13.99
C ILE A 222 1.13 12.87 13.89
N GLN A 223 1.84 12.68 15.01
CA GLN A 223 3.24 12.25 14.97
C GLN A 223 3.40 10.86 14.35
N THR A 224 2.42 9.96 14.53
CA THR A 224 2.37 8.65 13.87
C THR A 224 2.15 8.81 12.37
N LEU A 225 1.28 9.73 11.95
CA LEU A 225 1.06 10.01 10.53
C LEU A 225 2.32 10.64 9.90
N LYS A 226 2.95 11.63 10.56
CA LYS A 226 4.22 12.26 10.13
C LYS A 226 5.30 11.23 9.80
N GLN A 227 5.45 10.19 10.63
CA GLN A 227 6.45 9.12 10.43
C GLN A 227 6.28 8.31 9.14
N ILE A 228 5.07 8.27 8.56
CA ILE A 228 4.77 7.48 7.34
C ILE A 228 5.55 7.95 6.12
N PHE A 229 5.96 9.22 6.05
CA PHE A 229 6.76 9.73 4.94
C PHE A 229 8.05 8.92 4.72
N SER A 230 8.72 8.52 5.80
CA SER A 230 9.92 7.67 5.74
C SER A 230 9.66 6.25 5.20
N ALA A 231 8.41 5.78 5.26
CA ALA A 231 8.02 4.40 5.00
C ALA A 231 7.25 4.22 3.68
N SER A 232 6.42 5.20 3.29
CA SER A 232 5.69 5.24 2.01
C SER A 232 5.51 6.70 1.53
N PRO A 233 6.53 7.28 0.87
CA PRO A 233 6.40 8.59 0.21
C PRO A 233 5.27 8.62 -0.83
N ARG A 234 4.98 7.48 -1.49
CA ARG A 234 3.85 7.39 -2.44
C ARG A 234 2.52 7.63 -1.75
N PHE A 235 2.30 7.05 -0.58
CA PHE A 235 1.07 7.29 0.18
C PHE A 235 0.96 8.75 0.62
N CYS A 236 2.03 9.34 1.18
CA CYS A 236 2.04 10.74 1.57
C CYS A 236 1.72 11.69 0.40
N CYS A 237 2.27 11.45 -0.80
CA CYS A 237 1.96 12.22 -2.00
C CYS A 237 0.46 12.16 -2.38
N GLN A 238 -0.12 10.96 -2.42
CA GLN A 238 -1.54 10.79 -2.77
C GLN A 238 -2.47 11.32 -1.66
N PHE A 239 -2.05 11.23 -0.40
CA PHE A 239 -2.74 11.84 0.74
C PHE A 239 -2.75 13.36 0.64
N ILE A 240 -1.61 14.02 0.37
CA ILE A 240 -1.55 15.48 0.11
C ILE A 240 -2.53 15.84 -1.01
N THR A 241 -2.46 15.16 -2.16
CA THR A 241 -3.34 15.38 -3.32
C THR A 241 -4.83 15.30 -2.95
N SER A 242 -5.18 14.38 -2.05
CA SER A 242 -6.56 14.16 -1.60
C SER A 242 -7.00 15.17 -0.52
N VAL A 243 -6.06 15.64 0.31
CA VAL A 243 -6.27 16.71 1.30
C VAL A 243 -6.44 18.06 0.63
N THR A 244 -5.67 18.37 -0.41
CA THR A 244 -5.84 19.60 -1.21
C THR A 244 -7.17 19.63 -1.98
N ALA A 245 -7.73 18.46 -2.30
CA ALA A 245 -9.08 18.35 -2.88
C ALA A 245 -10.20 18.33 -1.80
N LEU A 246 -9.86 18.10 -0.53
CA LEU A 246 -10.80 18.13 0.61
C LEU A 246 -10.97 19.56 1.15
N TYR A 247 -9.87 20.30 1.23
CA TYR A 247 -9.82 21.71 1.62
C TYR A 247 -9.60 22.56 0.38
N ASP A 248 -10.67 22.77 -0.39
CA ASP A 248 -10.66 23.69 -1.52
C ASP A 248 -10.53 25.12 -1.00
N LEU A 249 -9.29 25.62 -1.00
CA LEU A 249 -8.92 26.95 -0.52
C LEU A 249 -9.47 28.10 -1.40
N SER A 250 -10.23 27.80 -2.46
CA SER A 250 -11.05 28.81 -3.16
C SER A 250 -12.37 29.12 -2.44
N SER A 251 -12.72 28.33 -1.42
CA SER A 251 -13.91 28.51 -0.56
C SER A 251 -13.52 28.81 0.89
N ASP A 252 -14.14 29.83 1.50
CA ASP A 252 -13.89 30.22 2.90
C ASP A 252 -14.48 29.23 3.93
N ASP A 253 -15.25 28.21 3.49
CA ASP A 253 -16.06 27.34 4.34
C ASP A 253 -15.25 26.25 5.08
N LEU A 254 -14.03 25.92 4.62
CA LEU A 254 -13.25 24.76 5.08
C LEU A 254 -11.79 25.12 5.35
N ILE A 255 -11.52 25.54 6.59
CA ILE A 255 -10.15 25.81 7.07
C ILE A 255 -9.49 24.48 7.53
N PRO A 256 -8.33 24.09 7.00
CA PRO A 256 -7.63 22.87 7.44
C PRO A 256 -7.05 23.03 8.86
N PRO A 257 -6.99 21.95 9.68
CA PRO A 257 -6.33 21.97 10.98
C PRO A 257 -4.86 22.43 10.90
N SER A 258 -4.39 23.18 11.90
CA SER A 258 -3.00 23.65 12.00
C SER A 258 -1.99 22.52 11.86
N ASP A 259 -2.26 21.42 12.55
CA ASP A 259 -1.36 20.28 12.67
C ASP A 259 -1.22 19.59 11.30
N LEU A 260 -2.32 19.47 10.55
CA LEU A 260 -2.35 18.94 9.19
C LEU A 260 -1.47 19.79 8.25
N LEU A 261 -1.59 21.12 8.32
CA LEU A 261 -0.73 22.03 7.56
C LEU A 261 0.75 21.86 7.94
N GLU A 262 1.07 21.84 9.23
CA GLU A 262 2.45 21.68 9.73
C GLU A 262 3.07 20.36 9.25
N MET A 263 2.30 19.26 9.28
CA MET A 263 2.72 17.97 8.73
C MET A 263 3.00 18.03 7.23
N VAL A 264 2.05 18.54 6.42
CA VAL A 264 2.23 18.63 4.96
C VAL A 264 3.44 19.49 4.61
N VAL A 265 3.61 20.62 5.30
CA VAL A 265 4.79 21.49 5.19
C VAL A 265 6.07 20.73 5.55
N SER A 266 6.10 19.99 6.66
CA SER A 266 7.28 19.22 7.08
C SER A 266 7.72 18.19 6.03
N TRP A 267 6.78 17.44 5.44
CA TRP A 267 7.09 16.47 4.39
C TRP A 267 7.62 17.11 3.09
N ILE A 268 7.07 18.27 2.70
CA ILE A 268 7.52 19.01 1.51
C ILE A 268 8.91 19.63 1.75
N PHE A 269 9.23 20.08 2.96
CA PHE A 269 10.57 20.53 3.32
C PHE A 269 11.60 19.38 3.36
N GLU A 270 11.20 18.18 3.78
CA GLU A 270 12.09 17.00 3.78
C GLU A 270 12.40 16.48 2.36
N ASP A 271 11.42 16.41 1.46
CA ASP A 271 11.67 16.17 0.02
C ASP A 271 10.66 16.91 -0.87
N PRO A 272 11.05 18.04 -1.49
CA PRO A 272 10.19 18.78 -2.42
C PRO A 272 9.73 17.97 -3.64
N ARG A 273 10.39 16.85 -3.96
CA ARG A 273 9.99 15.96 -5.07
C ARG A 273 8.76 15.11 -4.71
N LEU A 274 8.34 15.08 -3.45
CA LEU A 274 7.14 14.38 -2.97
C LEU A 274 5.90 14.72 -3.79
N ILE A 275 5.69 16.01 -4.10
CA ILE A 275 4.53 16.47 -4.89
C ILE A 275 4.60 16.03 -6.36
N LEU A 276 5.79 15.69 -6.87
CA LEU A 276 6.00 15.25 -8.25
C LEU A 276 5.73 13.75 -8.45
N ILE A 277 5.61 12.97 -7.37
CA ILE A 277 5.39 11.52 -7.42
C ILE A 277 4.08 11.17 -8.18
N THR A 278 3.01 11.98 -8.05
CA THR A 278 1.77 11.80 -8.82
C THR A 278 2.01 11.81 -10.33
N PHE A 279 2.76 12.80 -10.84
CA PHE A 279 3.08 12.91 -12.26
C PHE A 279 3.91 11.71 -12.74
N LEU A 280 4.92 11.30 -11.97
CA LEU A 280 5.83 10.21 -12.35
C LEU A 280 5.18 8.81 -12.36
N ASN A 281 4.11 8.60 -11.58
CA ASN A 281 3.42 7.31 -11.52
C ASN A 281 2.12 7.29 -12.35
N THR A 282 1.73 8.39 -12.97
CA THR A 282 0.54 8.41 -13.85
C THR A 282 0.91 7.79 -15.19
N PRO A 283 0.29 6.67 -15.61
CA PRO A 283 0.58 6.10 -16.93
C PRO A 283 0.14 7.11 -18.01
N ILE A 284 1.01 7.35 -18.98
CA ILE A 284 0.72 8.19 -20.15
C ILE A 284 -0.25 7.41 -21.07
N ALA A 285 -1.51 7.35 -20.65
CA ALA A 285 -2.61 6.75 -21.38
C ALA A 285 -3.42 7.87 -22.02
N ALA A 286 -3.35 7.98 -23.35
CA ALA A 286 -3.86 9.11 -24.13
C ALA A 286 -5.40 9.28 -24.18
N ASN A 287 -6.15 8.66 -23.27
CA ASN A 287 -7.62 8.69 -23.19
C ASN A 287 -8.10 8.54 -21.74
N LEU A 288 -7.92 9.58 -20.91
CA LEU A 288 -8.60 9.63 -19.60
C LEU A 288 -10.01 10.22 -19.77
N PRO A 289 -11.07 9.60 -19.24
CA PRO A 289 -12.38 10.24 -19.15
C PRO A 289 -12.37 11.38 -18.12
N ILE A 290 -13.09 12.45 -18.45
CA ILE A 290 -13.27 13.66 -17.64
C ILE A 290 -13.79 13.26 -16.24
N GLY A 291 -13.06 13.63 -15.16
CA GLY A 291 -13.42 13.29 -13.78
C GLY A 291 -12.28 12.78 -12.88
N PHE A 292 -11.08 12.59 -13.42
CA PHE A 292 -9.85 12.61 -12.60
C PHE A 292 -9.52 14.04 -12.19
N LEU A 293 -8.72 14.21 -11.12
CA LEU A 293 -8.19 15.52 -10.72
C LEU A 293 -7.36 16.10 -11.86
N GLU A 294 -7.96 17.03 -12.60
CA GLU A 294 -7.40 17.62 -13.80
C GLU A 294 -6.33 18.63 -13.38
N LEU A 295 -5.08 18.17 -13.35
CA LEU A 295 -3.90 19.00 -13.10
C LEU A 295 -3.62 19.86 -14.34
N THR A 296 -4.46 20.86 -14.58
CA THR A 296 -4.11 21.97 -15.48
C THR A 296 -2.95 22.75 -14.85
N PRO A 297 -1.75 22.77 -15.45
CA PRO A 297 -0.73 23.71 -15.02
C PRO A 297 -1.18 25.11 -15.44
N SER A 298 -1.57 25.94 -14.48
CA SER A 298 -1.79 27.37 -14.72
C SER A 298 -0.43 28.04 -14.99
N LEU A 299 -0.04 28.04 -16.27
CA LEU A 299 0.94 28.96 -16.82
C LEU A 299 0.23 30.27 -17.17
N ASP A 300 0.19 31.19 -16.20
CA ASP A 300 0.03 32.64 -16.36
C ASP A 300 0.73 33.34 -15.19
#